data_AF-V9Z5U5-F1
#
_entry.id   AF-V9Z5U5-F1
#
_cell.length_a   1.000
_cell.length_b   1.000
_cell.length_c   1.000
_cell.angle_alpha   90.00
_cell.angle_beta   90.00
_cell.angle_gamma   90.00
#
_symmetry.space_group_name_H-M   'P 1'
#
loop_
_entity.id
_entity.type
_entity.pdbx_description
1 polymer ?
#
loop_
_entity_poly.entity_id
_entity_poly.type
_entity_poly.pdbx_seq_one_letter_code
_entity_poly.pdbx_strand_id
1 'polypeptide(L)'
;MGQTYRCEVPFSLPYRRYRPETMGDSWWALSWLRGAYFPLSVTDVDAEARTAQGLRVASTTRVTVELTEDQVEAIGLPPGHGYQVTGMLLDAEGDPVELPRVGALTVPLRWLHPMDTPVSPGHHDGSLRGI
;
A
#
# COMPACT_ATOMS: atom_id res chain seq x y z
N MET A 1 -0.08 -9.22 -18.16
CA MET A 1 0.13 -7.90 -17.51
C MET A 1 -1.14 -7.09 -17.67
N GLY A 2 -1.44 -6.19 -16.72
CA GLY A 2 -2.69 -5.41 -16.70
C GLY A 2 -3.92 -6.17 -16.19
N GLN A 3 -3.74 -7.37 -15.63
CA GLN A 3 -4.81 -8.15 -15.02
C GLN A 3 -4.75 -8.02 -13.50
N THR A 4 -5.93 -8.05 -12.87
CA THR A 4 -6.07 -8.02 -11.42
C THR A 4 -6.17 -9.44 -10.87
N TYR A 5 -5.34 -9.73 -9.88
CA TYR A 5 -5.32 -11.00 -9.15
C TYR A 5 -5.62 -10.73 -7.68
N ARG A 6 -6.15 -11.72 -6.97
CA ARG A 6 -6.16 -11.67 -5.51
C ARG A 6 -4.77 -12.04 -5.00
N CYS A 7 -4.15 -11.14 -4.24
CA CYS A 7 -2.95 -11.45 -3.48
C CYS A 7 -3.34 -11.93 -2.07
N GLU A 8 -2.87 -13.10 -1.64
CA GLU A 8 -3.02 -13.61 -0.27
C GLU A 8 -1.65 -13.60 0.43
N VAL A 9 -1.50 -12.73 1.43
CA VAL A 9 -0.26 -12.60 2.19
C VAL A 9 -0.24 -13.60 3.34
N PRO A 10 0.77 -14.48 3.44
CA PRO A 10 0.85 -15.46 4.52
C PRO A 10 0.85 -14.83 5.92
N PHE A 11 0.30 -15.53 6.89
CA PHE A 11 0.34 -15.14 8.31
C PHE A 11 1.77 -15.01 8.87
N SER A 12 2.70 -15.80 8.29
CA SER A 12 4.13 -15.74 8.60
C SER A 12 4.91 -15.55 7.30
N LEU A 13 5.60 -14.41 7.18
CA LEU A 13 6.40 -14.13 6.00
C LEU A 13 7.59 -15.09 5.95
N PRO A 14 7.78 -15.83 4.85
CA PRO A 14 8.83 -16.83 4.73
C PRO A 14 10.19 -16.16 4.44
N TYR A 15 10.76 -15.52 5.47
CA TYR A 15 12.02 -14.75 5.40
C TYR A 15 13.18 -15.50 4.73
N ARG A 16 13.28 -16.82 4.97
CA ARG A 16 14.34 -17.65 4.36
C ARG A 16 14.23 -17.73 2.83
N ARG A 17 13.03 -17.54 2.29
CA ARG A 17 12.72 -17.70 0.86
C ARG A 17 12.56 -16.36 0.15
N TYR A 18 12.10 -15.34 0.86
CA TYR A 18 11.97 -13.98 0.36
C TYR A 18 12.61 -13.05 1.36
N ARG A 19 13.70 -12.43 0.94
CA ARG A 19 14.45 -11.51 1.79
C ARG A 19 14.10 -10.06 1.43
N PRO A 20 14.31 -9.12 2.37
CA PRO A 20 14.13 -7.70 2.10
C PRO A 20 14.90 -7.21 0.86
N GLU A 21 16.06 -7.80 0.53
CA GLU A 21 16.82 -7.38 -0.65
C GLU A 21 16.12 -7.70 -1.97
N THR A 22 15.25 -8.74 -2.00
CA THR A 22 14.47 -9.12 -3.18
C THR A 22 13.13 -8.39 -3.27
N MET A 23 12.57 -7.99 -2.13
CA MET A 23 11.26 -7.33 -2.04
C MET A 23 11.36 -5.80 -1.88
N GLY A 24 12.54 -5.28 -1.59
CA GLY A 24 12.77 -3.89 -1.25
C GLY A 24 11.83 -3.41 -0.15
N ASP A 25 11.30 -2.21 -0.33
CA ASP A 25 10.37 -1.57 0.61
C ASP A 25 9.04 -2.33 0.75
N SER A 26 8.71 -3.22 -0.20
CA SER A 26 7.51 -4.05 -0.12
C SER A 26 7.55 -5.00 1.07
N TRP A 27 8.74 -5.35 1.58
CA TRP A 27 8.87 -6.22 2.74
C TRP A 27 8.15 -5.67 3.99
N TRP A 28 8.30 -4.37 4.24
CA TRP A 28 7.68 -3.71 5.39
C TRP A 28 6.17 -3.61 5.23
N ALA A 29 5.72 -3.20 4.06
CA ALA A 29 4.30 -3.20 3.69
C ALA A 29 3.65 -4.58 3.87
N LEU A 30 4.28 -5.63 3.36
CA LEU A 30 3.78 -7.01 3.47
C LEU A 30 3.80 -7.53 4.92
N SER A 31 4.71 -7.04 5.76
CA SER A 31 4.74 -7.39 7.18
C SER A 31 3.50 -6.92 7.92
N TRP A 32 2.93 -5.77 7.52
CA TRP A 32 1.67 -5.23 8.06
C TRP A 32 0.43 -5.87 7.44
N LEU A 33 0.56 -6.45 6.25
CA LEU A 33 -0.51 -7.13 5.54
C LEU A 33 -0.54 -8.65 5.81
N ARG A 34 0.21 -9.16 6.78
CA ARG A 34 0.21 -10.61 7.11
C ARG A 34 -1.19 -11.13 7.40
N GLY A 35 -1.56 -12.21 6.73
CA GLY A 35 -2.90 -12.80 6.83
C GLY A 35 -3.99 -11.97 6.16
N ALA A 36 -3.65 -10.98 5.34
CA ALA A 36 -4.60 -10.21 4.56
C ALA A 36 -4.70 -10.73 3.12
N TYR A 37 -5.84 -10.49 2.49
CA TYR A 37 -5.97 -10.59 1.04
C TYR A 37 -6.40 -9.24 0.44
N PHE A 38 -6.01 -8.97 -0.79
CA PHE A 38 -6.43 -7.75 -1.51
C PHE A 38 -6.31 -7.93 -3.03
N PRO A 39 -7.07 -7.17 -3.84
CA PRO A 39 -6.84 -7.09 -5.28
C PRO A 39 -5.51 -6.41 -5.59
N LEU A 40 -4.72 -7.00 -6.48
CA LEU A 40 -3.46 -6.46 -6.99
C LEU A 40 -3.48 -6.49 -8.52
N SER A 41 -3.34 -5.32 -9.13
CA SER A 41 -3.21 -5.18 -10.58
C SER A 41 -1.75 -5.36 -10.98
N VAL A 42 -1.42 -6.49 -11.61
CA VAL A 42 -0.04 -6.85 -11.95
C VAL A 42 0.46 -6.02 -13.13
N THR A 43 1.53 -5.26 -12.91
CA THR A 43 2.16 -4.39 -13.91
C THR A 43 3.37 -5.05 -14.54
N ASP A 44 4.14 -5.82 -13.77
CA ASP A 44 5.35 -6.50 -14.26
C ASP A 44 5.55 -7.86 -13.57
N VAL A 45 6.28 -8.78 -14.21
CA VAL A 45 6.56 -10.12 -13.70
C VAL A 45 8.02 -10.48 -13.91
N ASP A 46 8.70 -10.78 -12.81
CA ASP A 46 10.04 -11.36 -12.81
C ASP A 46 9.92 -12.89 -12.67
N ALA A 47 10.12 -13.58 -13.80
CA ALA A 47 10.05 -15.04 -13.86
C ALA A 47 11.21 -15.73 -13.14
N GLU A 48 12.39 -15.09 -13.06
CA GLU A 48 13.58 -15.65 -12.44
C GLU A 48 13.44 -15.62 -10.91
N ALA A 49 13.09 -14.45 -10.36
CA ALA A 49 12.81 -14.28 -8.92
C ALA A 49 11.46 -14.89 -8.50
N ARG A 50 10.60 -15.23 -9.47
CA ARG A 50 9.21 -15.69 -9.27
C ARG A 50 8.38 -14.70 -8.46
N THR A 51 8.49 -13.43 -8.82
CA THR A 51 7.77 -12.31 -8.22
C THR A 51 6.99 -11.54 -9.29
N ALA A 52 6.01 -10.76 -8.84
CA ALA A 52 5.29 -9.81 -9.66
C ALA A 52 5.29 -8.45 -8.96
N GLN A 53 5.45 -7.39 -9.75
CA GLN A 53 5.15 -6.05 -9.31
C GLN A 53 3.70 -5.73 -9.66
N GLY A 54 3.01 -5.06 -8.75
CA GLY A 54 1.66 -4.64 -9.00
C GLY A 54 1.24 -3.44 -8.18
N LEU A 55 0.10 -2.88 -8.57
CA LEU A 55 -0.53 -1.77 -7.90
C LEU A 55 -1.67 -2.28 -7.04
N ARG A 56 -1.62 -1.94 -5.76
CA ARG A 56 -2.69 -2.14 -4.80
C ARG A 56 -3.36 -0.80 -4.56
N VAL A 57 -4.69 -0.77 -4.68
CA VAL A 57 -5.50 0.39 -4.28
C VAL A 57 -6.05 0.12 -2.89
N ALA A 58 -5.91 1.09 -1.99
CA ALA A 58 -6.47 1.03 -0.65
C ALA A 58 -7.09 2.37 -0.24
N SER A 59 -7.98 2.36 0.73
CA SER A 59 -8.51 3.60 1.30
C SER A 59 -7.56 4.19 2.36
N THR A 60 -7.46 5.52 2.42
CA THR A 60 -6.84 6.27 3.52
C THR A 60 -7.66 7.51 3.82
N THR A 61 -7.74 7.91 5.09
CA THR A 61 -8.26 9.23 5.49
C THR A 61 -7.16 10.24 5.73
N ARG A 62 -5.89 9.78 5.72
CA ARG A 62 -4.71 10.58 6.02
C ARG A 62 -4.11 11.17 4.75
N VAL A 63 -3.84 12.48 4.77
CA VAL A 63 -3.24 13.24 3.68
C VAL A 63 -1.97 13.94 4.16
N THR A 64 -1.01 14.08 3.26
CA THR A 64 0.18 14.91 3.43
C THR A 64 0.12 16.04 2.41
N VAL A 65 0.25 17.28 2.89
CA VAL A 65 0.23 18.48 2.05
C VAL A 65 1.52 19.26 2.30
N GLU A 66 2.19 19.66 1.24
CA GLU A 66 3.34 20.56 1.32
C GLU A 66 2.84 21.98 1.56
N LEU A 67 3.44 22.67 2.53
CA LEU A 67 3.11 24.06 2.79
C LEU A 67 3.80 24.95 1.76
N THR A 68 3.05 25.88 1.20
CA THR A 68 3.63 26.93 0.34
C THR A 68 4.42 27.93 1.17
N GLU A 69 5.32 28.69 0.54
CA GLU A 69 6.10 29.72 1.24
C GLU A 69 5.20 30.76 1.93
N ASP A 70 4.12 31.19 1.27
CA ASP A 70 3.12 32.10 1.85
C ASP A 70 2.46 31.51 3.11
N GLN A 71 2.15 30.21 3.10
CA GLN A 71 1.54 29.53 4.25
C GLN A 71 2.54 29.41 5.41
N VAL A 72 3.80 29.08 5.10
CA VAL A 72 4.91 29.00 6.06
C VAL A 72 5.12 30.36 6.76
N GLU A 73 5.12 31.45 6.00
CA GLU A 73 5.23 32.81 6.54
C GLU A 73 4.01 33.16 7.42
N ALA A 74 2.79 32.87 6.95
CA ALA A 74 1.56 33.18 7.68
C ALA A 74 1.46 32.48 9.04
N ILE A 75 2.03 31.28 9.19
CA ILE A 75 2.08 30.53 10.46
C ILE A 75 3.36 30.77 11.27
N GLY A 76 4.25 31.64 10.79
CA GLY A 76 5.47 32.04 11.51
C GLY A 76 6.59 30.99 11.52
N LEU A 77 6.62 30.09 10.54
CA LEU A 77 7.73 29.14 10.40
C LEU A 77 8.90 29.77 9.60
N PRO A 78 10.16 29.38 9.89
CA PRO A 78 11.32 29.87 9.14
C PRO A 78 11.24 29.53 7.64
N PRO A 79 11.42 30.48 6.71
CA PRO A 79 11.37 30.20 5.28
C PRO A 79 12.55 29.34 4.81
N GLY A 80 12.43 28.72 3.64
CA GLY A 80 13.51 27.97 2.98
C GLY A 80 13.73 26.53 3.46
N HIS A 81 12.87 26.00 4.34
CA HIS A 81 13.04 24.69 4.96
C HIS A 81 12.10 23.57 4.46
N GLY A 82 11.18 23.84 3.54
CA GLY A 82 10.28 22.84 2.95
C GLY A 82 9.45 22.08 4.00
N TYR A 83 8.27 22.59 4.35
CA TYR A 83 7.43 21.99 5.39
C TYR A 83 6.30 21.15 4.80
N GLN A 84 5.93 20.08 5.52
CA GLN A 84 4.79 19.25 5.18
C GLN A 84 3.92 19.03 6.43
N VAL A 85 2.60 19.06 6.24
CA VAL A 85 1.62 18.73 7.28
C VAL A 85 1.00 17.40 6.93
N THR A 86 0.91 16.50 7.91
CA THR A 86 0.21 15.23 7.75
C THR A 86 -0.95 15.15 8.74
N GLY A 87 -2.17 14.99 8.23
CA GLY A 87 -3.40 15.03 9.01
C GLY A 87 -4.52 14.19 8.40
N MET A 88 -5.70 14.23 9.02
CA MET A 88 -6.91 13.60 8.49
C MET A 88 -7.69 14.63 7.66
N LEU A 89 -8.17 14.24 6.47
CA LEU A 89 -9.06 15.07 5.68
C LEU A 89 -10.49 14.89 6.20
N LEU A 90 -11.13 15.99 6.58
CA LEU A 90 -12.53 16.05 6.98
C LEU A 90 -13.31 16.83 5.92
N ASP A 91 -14.58 16.48 5.72
CA ASP A 91 -15.51 17.30 4.96
C ASP A 91 -16.01 18.52 5.77
N ALA A 92 -16.97 19.26 5.21
CA ALA A 92 -17.50 20.48 5.84
C ALA A 92 -18.30 20.18 7.13
N GLU A 93 -18.82 18.97 7.24
CA GLU A 93 -19.60 18.45 8.36
C GLU A 93 -18.71 17.88 9.46
N GLY A 94 -17.42 17.68 9.17
CA GLY A 94 -16.42 17.16 10.10
C GLY A 94 -16.23 15.64 10.01
N ASP A 95 -16.81 14.99 9.01
CA ASP A 95 -16.69 13.55 8.80
C ASP A 95 -15.42 13.20 8.03
N PRO A 96 -14.72 12.09 8.35
CA PRO A 96 -13.52 11.69 7.63
C PRO A 96 -13.78 11.34 6.16
N VAL A 97 -12.99 11.93 5.27
CA VAL A 97 -13.05 11.64 3.83
C VAL A 97 -12.14 10.46 3.50
N GLU A 98 -12.71 9.40 2.95
CA GLU A 98 -11.92 8.30 2.38
C GLU A 98 -11.37 8.65 1.00
N LEU A 99 -10.05 8.55 0.86
CA LEU A 99 -9.33 8.78 -0.39
C LEU A 99 -8.67 7.48 -0.88
N PRO A 100 -8.67 7.24 -2.21
CA PRO A 100 -7.91 6.16 -2.78
C PRO A 100 -6.40 6.45 -2.69
N ARG A 101 -5.65 5.47 -2.18
CA ARG A 101 -4.19 5.47 -2.15
C ARG A 101 -3.68 4.28 -2.95
N VAL A 102 -2.79 4.55 -3.89
CA VAL A 102 -2.16 3.53 -4.72
C VAL A 102 -0.77 3.25 -4.16
N GLY A 103 -0.51 1.98 -3.84
CA GLY A 103 0.81 1.50 -3.41
C GLY A 103 1.34 0.44 -4.37
N ALA A 104 2.60 0.59 -4.80
CA ALA A 104 3.30 -0.45 -5.55
C ALA A 104 3.83 -1.52 -4.59
N LEU A 105 3.65 -2.79 -4.95
CA LEU A 105 4.15 -3.92 -4.18
C LEU A 105 4.80 -4.96 -5.10
N THR A 106 5.92 -5.50 -4.64
CA THR A 106 6.53 -6.72 -5.17
C THR A 106 6.09 -7.91 -4.34
N VAL A 107 5.35 -8.84 -4.94
CA VAL A 107 4.82 -10.03 -4.27
C VAL A 107 5.26 -11.33 -4.98
N PRO A 108 5.39 -12.45 -4.26
CA PRO A 108 5.60 -13.76 -4.85
C PRO A 108 4.45 -14.19 -5.75
N LEU A 109 4.75 -14.78 -6.91
CA LEU A 109 3.72 -15.29 -7.83
C LEU A 109 2.79 -16.32 -7.17
N ARG A 110 3.31 -17.12 -6.24
CA ARG A 110 2.51 -18.14 -5.52
C ARG A 110 1.48 -17.57 -4.53
N TRP A 111 1.51 -16.26 -4.27
CA TRP A 111 0.51 -15.59 -3.45
C TRP A 111 -0.63 -15.01 -4.30
N LEU A 112 -0.48 -15.05 -5.63
CA LEU A 112 -1.48 -14.55 -6.56
C LEU A 112 -2.44 -15.67 -6.95
N HIS A 113 -3.73 -15.38 -6.85
CA HIS A 113 -4.83 -16.25 -7.20
C HIS A 113 -5.76 -15.54 -8.18
N PRO A 114 -6.38 -16.27 -9.12
CA PRO A 114 -7.50 -15.75 -9.91
C PRO A 114 -8.61 -15.19 -9.01
N MET A 115 -9.26 -14.11 -9.44
CA MET A 115 -10.26 -13.39 -8.62
C MET A 115 -11.50 -14.23 -8.26
N ASP A 116 -11.81 -15.25 -9.06
CA ASP A 116 -12.89 -16.21 -8.87
C ASP A 116 -12.55 -17.37 -7.92
N THR A 117 -11.29 -17.52 -7.54
CA THR A 117 -10.88 -18.53 -6.55
C THR A 117 -11.53 -18.19 -5.20
N PRO A 118 -11.97 -19.13 -4.35
CA PRO A 118 -12.37 -18.81 -2.98
C PRO A 118 -11.19 -18.31 -2.13
N VAL A 119 -11.42 -17.39 -1.20
CA VAL A 119 -10.37 -16.90 -0.28
C VAL A 119 -9.96 -18.00 0.69
N SER A 120 -8.65 -18.17 0.91
CA SER A 120 -8.16 -19.15 1.89
C SER A 120 -8.64 -18.83 3.31
N PRO A 121 -9.07 -19.82 4.09
CA PRO A 121 -9.57 -19.60 5.45
C PRO A 121 -8.62 -18.80 6.33
N GLY A 122 -9.21 -17.91 7.14
CA GLY A 122 -8.49 -17.07 8.10
C GLY A 122 -7.89 -15.79 7.53
N HIS A 123 -7.84 -15.61 6.19
CA HIS A 123 -7.40 -14.33 5.64
C HIS A 123 -8.50 -13.28 5.80
N HIS A 124 -8.11 -12.05 6.13
CA HIS A 124 -9.02 -10.90 6.25
C HIS A 124 -8.85 -9.95 5.06
N ASP A 125 -9.90 -9.20 4.73
CA ASP A 125 -9.82 -8.21 3.66
C ASP A 125 -8.86 -7.08 4.07
N GLY A 126 -7.79 -6.93 3.31
CA GLY A 126 -6.78 -5.91 3.50
C GLY A 126 -7.04 -4.66 2.69
N SER A 127 -8.05 -4.60 1.82
CA SER A 127 -8.26 -3.51 0.86
C SER A 127 -8.48 -2.14 1.52
N LEU A 128 -8.94 -2.12 2.78
CA LEU A 128 -9.23 -0.88 3.52
C LEU A 128 -8.03 -0.29 4.28
N ARG A 129 -6.89 -0.99 4.33
CA ARG A 129 -5.72 -0.53 5.10
C ARG A 129 -4.72 0.25 4.25
N GLY A 130 -4.69 1.57 4.37
CA GLY A 130 -3.52 2.35 3.95
C GLY A 130 -2.29 1.91 4.74
N ILE A 131 -1.23 1.46 4.04
CA ILE A 131 0.10 1.14 4.60
C ILE A 131 1.04 2.32 4.38
#